data_AF-A0A7U2HVH1-F1
#
_entry.id   AF-A0A7U2HVH1-F1
#
_cell.length_a   1.000
_cell.length_b   1.000
_cell.length_c   1.000
_cell.angle_alpha   90.00
_cell.angle_beta   90.00
_cell.angle_gamma   90.00
#
_symmetry.space_group_name_H-M   'P 1'
#
loop_
_entity.id
_entity.type
_entity.pdbx_description
1 polymer ?
#
loop_
_entity_poly.entity_id
_entity_poly.type
_entity_poly.pdbx_seq_one_letter_code
_entity_poly.pdbx_strand_id
1 'polypeptide(L)'
;MASPRPPSTKMQSLFVEFGLPAEPKLIDKALDSKCCQIHLTQCWDLWQSVKSTVHPLDEEFEQLPYKNSDGPDLAMDEECRATIIVYITDLFDDGRDFAYYLPSQEDISTFNAGMNGMQAYGGPLVATPIFIGDHVKLRKSHKLVGKQSSMDVSRWKYLYETARVAWGRLIIDPEKVSQIKSRNAHSLRLARAAAAQESSAD
;
A
#
# COMPACT_ATOMS: atom_id res chain seq x y z
N MET A 1 19.55 15.43 13.39
CA MET A 1 18.36 14.77 12.82
C MET A 1 17.62 14.12 13.97
N ALA A 2 16.35 14.46 14.19
CA ALA A 2 15.57 13.86 15.28
C ALA A 2 15.18 12.42 14.88
N SER A 3 15.47 11.43 15.74
CA SER A 3 14.92 10.09 15.56
C SER A 3 13.40 10.16 15.47
N PRO A 4 12.76 9.35 14.60
CA PRO A 4 11.30 9.24 14.57
C PRO A 4 10.79 8.95 15.99
N ARG A 5 9.77 9.70 16.42
CA ARG A 5 9.14 9.40 17.71
C ARG A 5 8.49 8.02 17.61
N PRO A 6 8.68 7.15 18.62
CA PRO A 6 8.00 5.87 18.64
C PRO A 6 6.48 6.09 18.62
N PRO A 7 5.72 5.22 17.93
CA PRO A 7 4.27 5.33 17.85
C PRO A 7 3.64 5.27 19.24
N SER A 8 2.56 6.03 19.44
CA SER A 8 1.85 6.08 20.73
C SER A 8 1.33 4.69 21.16
N THR A 9 1.13 4.45 22.46
CA THR A 9 0.59 3.17 22.99
C THR A 9 -0.75 2.79 22.36
N LYS A 10 -1.59 3.79 22.03
CA LYS A 10 -2.84 3.58 21.31
C LYS A 10 -2.62 3.10 19.87
N MET A 11 -1.62 3.65 19.18
CA MET A 11 -1.22 3.13 17.87
C MET A 11 -0.68 1.71 18.00
N GLN A 12 0.19 1.43 18.97
CA GLN A 12 0.74 0.09 19.23
C GLN A 12 -0.35 -0.96 19.47
N SER A 13 -1.44 -0.64 20.18
CA SER A 13 -2.54 -1.59 20.36
C SER A 13 -3.31 -1.84 19.06
N LEU A 14 -3.46 -0.83 18.21
CA LEU A 14 -4.07 -0.97 16.89
C LEU A 14 -3.15 -1.76 15.94
N PHE A 15 -1.82 -1.65 16.10
CA PHE A 15 -0.87 -2.49 15.39
C PHE A 15 -1.09 -3.97 15.69
N VAL A 16 -1.30 -4.31 16.96
CA VAL A 16 -1.57 -5.70 17.36
C VAL A 16 -2.97 -6.14 16.93
N GLU A 17 -4.00 -5.30 17.14
CA GLU A 17 -5.40 -5.65 16.88
C GLU A 17 -5.69 -5.87 15.39
N PHE A 18 -5.14 -5.02 14.51
CA PHE A 18 -5.33 -5.13 13.06
C PHE A 18 -4.15 -5.81 12.37
N GLY A 19 -3.23 -6.36 13.16
CA GLY A 19 -1.99 -6.96 12.69
C GLY A 19 -1.23 -6.04 11.74
N LEU A 20 -1.16 -4.74 11.98
CA LEU A 20 -0.55 -3.75 11.07
C LEU A 20 0.97 -3.99 10.88
N PRO A 21 1.57 -3.60 9.73
CA PRO A 21 2.99 -3.82 9.48
C PRO A 21 3.88 -3.10 10.49
N ALA A 22 5.03 -3.70 10.78
CA ALA A 22 6.11 -3.03 11.51
C ALA A 22 6.70 -1.84 10.71
N GLU A 23 7.75 -1.21 11.22
CA GLU A 23 8.49 -0.24 10.40
C GLU A 23 9.10 -0.92 9.15
N PRO A 24 9.16 -0.22 8.00
CA PRO A 24 9.87 -0.70 6.82
C PRO A 24 11.34 -0.99 7.14
N LYS A 25 11.91 -1.99 6.44
CA LYS A 25 13.33 -2.33 6.55
C LYS A 25 14.23 -1.09 6.35
N LEU A 26 15.36 -1.06 7.04
CA LEU A 26 16.41 -0.09 6.72
C LEU A 26 16.94 -0.36 5.31
N ILE A 27 17.33 0.71 4.60
CA ILE A 27 17.74 0.61 3.20
C ILE A 27 18.90 -0.37 3.00
N ASP A 28 19.89 -0.39 3.89
CA ASP A 28 21.04 -1.29 3.79
C ASP A 28 20.61 -2.76 3.88
N LYS A 29 19.67 -3.08 4.79
CA LYS A 29 19.08 -4.42 4.88
C LYS A 29 18.25 -4.77 3.65
N ALA A 30 17.52 -3.80 3.10
CA ALA A 30 16.68 -4.01 1.93
C ALA A 30 17.50 -4.25 0.66
N LEU A 31 18.67 -3.59 0.54
CA LEU A 31 19.65 -3.79 -0.53
C LEU A 31 20.39 -5.13 -0.42
N ASP A 32 20.73 -5.56 0.81
CA ASP A 32 21.40 -6.84 1.03
C ASP A 32 20.45 -8.04 0.90
N SER A 33 19.15 -7.83 1.17
CA SER A 33 18.14 -8.86 1.02
C SER A 33 17.84 -9.10 -0.47
N LYS A 34 18.01 -10.34 -0.95
CA LYS A 34 17.58 -10.75 -2.30
C LYS A 34 16.04 -10.70 -2.52
N CYS A 35 15.30 -10.12 -1.58
CA CYS A 35 13.86 -10.27 -1.45
C CYS A 35 13.08 -8.99 -1.75
N CYS A 36 13.63 -7.78 -1.53
CA CYS A 36 12.95 -6.54 -1.86
C CYS A 36 12.97 -6.23 -3.38
N GLN A 37 11.89 -6.56 -4.07
CA GLN A 37 11.70 -6.26 -5.49
C GLN A 37 10.71 -5.10 -5.66
N ILE A 38 11.05 -4.15 -6.53
CA ILE A 38 10.22 -2.99 -6.85
C ILE A 38 9.64 -3.17 -8.26
N HIS A 39 8.33 -3.20 -8.33
CA HIS A 39 7.55 -3.24 -9.56
C HIS A 39 6.98 -1.86 -9.78
N LEU A 40 7.19 -1.30 -10.98
CA LEU A 40 6.64 0.01 -11.35
C LEU A 40 5.80 -0.20 -12.60
N THR A 41 4.57 0.27 -12.58
CA THR A 41 3.69 0.22 -13.75
C THR A 41 3.11 1.59 -13.99
N GLN A 42 3.17 2.01 -15.24
CA GLN A 42 2.49 3.20 -15.70
C GLN A 42 1.25 2.74 -16.46
N CYS A 43 0.09 3.01 -15.90
CA CYS A 43 -1.18 2.78 -16.57
C CYS A 43 -1.49 4.01 -17.42
N TRP A 44 -1.55 3.85 -18.74
CA TRP A 44 -1.96 4.88 -19.69
C TRP A 44 -3.31 4.46 -20.32
N ASP A 45 -4.30 5.35 -20.29
CA ASP A 45 -5.51 5.40 -21.15
C ASP A 45 -6.41 4.16 -21.29
N LEU A 46 -6.26 3.11 -20.49
CA LEU A 46 -7.26 2.05 -20.39
C LEU A 46 -7.82 2.04 -18.99
N TRP A 47 -9.00 2.64 -18.83
CA TRP A 47 -9.82 2.54 -17.62
C TRP A 47 -9.94 1.10 -17.11
N GLN A 48 -9.94 0.11 -18.02
CA GLN A 48 -9.90 -1.31 -17.66
C GLN A 48 -8.58 -1.78 -17.00
N SER A 49 -7.43 -1.21 -17.39
CA SER A 49 -6.12 -1.50 -16.78
C SER A 49 -5.99 -0.83 -15.42
N VAL A 50 -6.47 0.41 -15.29
CA VAL A 50 -6.61 1.09 -13.99
C VAL A 50 -7.58 0.30 -13.10
N LYS A 51 -8.72 -0.15 -13.63
CA LYS A 51 -9.70 -0.93 -12.88
C LYS A 51 -9.18 -2.28 -12.40
N SER A 52 -8.41 -2.99 -13.22
CA SER A 52 -7.85 -4.28 -12.82
C SER A 52 -6.67 -4.18 -11.85
N THR A 53 -6.10 -2.98 -11.64
CA THR A 53 -4.86 -2.80 -10.88
C THR A 53 -5.00 -1.88 -9.68
N VAL A 54 -5.72 -0.76 -9.83
CA VAL A 54 -6.00 0.22 -8.78
C VAL A 54 -7.20 -0.19 -7.92
N HIS A 55 -8.31 -0.68 -8.49
CA HIS A 55 -9.46 -1.07 -7.65
C HIS A 55 -9.12 -2.14 -6.60
N PRO A 56 -8.31 -3.19 -6.89
CA PRO A 56 -7.89 -4.10 -5.82
C PRO A 56 -7.08 -3.41 -4.72
N LEU A 57 -6.30 -2.38 -5.06
CA LEU A 57 -5.58 -1.56 -4.08
C LEU A 57 -6.51 -0.64 -3.29
N ASP A 58 -7.55 -0.10 -3.92
CA ASP A 58 -8.59 0.69 -3.27
C ASP A 58 -9.42 -0.18 -2.32
N GLU A 59 -9.79 -1.39 -2.74
CA GLU A 59 -10.46 -2.37 -1.88
C GLU A 59 -9.58 -2.74 -0.67
N GLU A 60 -8.28 -2.98 -0.86
CA GLU A 60 -7.34 -3.17 0.25
C GLU A 60 -7.30 -1.93 1.15
N PHE A 61 -7.23 -0.72 0.58
CA PHE A 61 -7.21 0.53 1.32
C PHE A 61 -8.48 0.77 2.15
N GLU A 62 -9.66 0.42 1.62
CA GLU A 62 -10.94 0.48 2.33
C GLU A 62 -11.00 -0.54 3.47
N GLN A 63 -10.36 -1.68 3.31
CA GLN A 63 -10.35 -2.75 4.30
C GLN A 63 -9.37 -2.52 5.44
N LEU A 64 -8.49 -1.53 5.31
CA LEU A 64 -7.45 -1.22 6.29
C LEU A 64 -7.79 0.03 7.10
N PRO A 65 -7.30 0.11 8.35
CA PRO A 65 -7.63 1.22 9.24
C PRO A 65 -6.88 2.52 8.90
N TYR A 66 -6.25 2.62 7.72
CA TYR A 66 -5.40 3.73 7.34
C TYR A 66 -6.14 4.80 6.54
N LYS A 67 -5.70 6.04 6.74
CA LYS A 67 -5.95 7.17 5.87
C LYS A 67 -4.62 7.79 5.44
N ASN A 68 -4.55 8.19 4.17
CA ASN A 68 -3.44 9.01 3.67
C ASN A 68 -3.68 10.46 4.14
N SER A 69 -2.74 11.03 4.91
CA SER A 69 -2.91 12.37 5.47
C SER A 69 -3.06 13.45 4.40
N ASP A 70 -2.36 13.25 3.27
CA ASP A 70 -2.22 14.20 2.17
C ASP A 70 -2.83 13.65 0.86
N GLY A 71 -3.54 12.52 0.93
CA GLY A 71 -4.15 11.91 -0.26
C GLY A 71 -5.40 12.68 -0.67
N PRO A 72 -5.70 12.80 -1.98
CA PRO A 72 -6.99 13.34 -2.42
C PRO A 72 -8.14 12.49 -1.85
N ASP A 73 -9.30 13.11 -1.62
CA ASP A 73 -10.53 12.34 -1.44
C ASP A 73 -10.68 11.45 -2.68
N LEU A 74 -10.74 10.12 -2.45
CA LEU A 74 -10.64 9.07 -3.47
C LEU A 74 -11.83 9.00 -4.44
N ALA A 75 -12.51 10.11 -4.69
CA ALA A 75 -13.29 10.26 -5.90
C ALA A 75 -12.32 10.30 -7.08
N MET A 76 -11.84 9.13 -7.50
CA MET A 76 -11.21 8.97 -8.80
C MET A 76 -12.26 9.41 -9.82
N ASP A 77 -12.13 10.63 -10.33
CA ASP A 77 -12.92 11.06 -11.47
C ASP A 77 -12.74 10.00 -12.56
N GLU A 78 -13.83 9.61 -13.23
CA GLU A 78 -13.82 8.61 -14.32
C GLU A 78 -12.79 8.95 -15.41
N GLU A 79 -12.29 10.19 -15.43
CA GLU A 79 -11.25 10.72 -16.29
C GLU A 79 -9.80 10.54 -15.79
N CYS A 80 -9.51 9.72 -14.79
CA CYS A 80 -8.11 9.44 -14.40
C CYS A 80 -7.33 8.74 -15.54
N ARG A 81 -6.60 9.56 -16.32
CA ARG A 81 -5.96 9.22 -17.60
C ARG A 81 -4.55 8.63 -17.49
N ALA A 82 -3.86 8.80 -16.37
CA ALA A 82 -2.60 8.11 -16.14
C ALA A 82 -2.29 7.97 -14.65
N THR A 83 -1.83 6.79 -14.23
CA THR A 83 -1.41 6.52 -12.85
C THR A 83 -0.09 5.75 -12.86
N ILE A 84 0.87 6.19 -12.05
CA ILE A 84 2.05 5.39 -11.72
C ILE A 84 1.72 4.59 -10.48
N ILE A 85 1.82 3.28 -10.57
CA ILE A 85 1.68 2.34 -9.45
C ILE A 85 3.06 1.77 -9.17
N VAL A 86 3.45 1.80 -7.90
CA VAL A 86 4.67 1.18 -7.41
C VAL A 86 4.29 0.15 -6.36
N TYR A 87 4.75 -1.07 -6.57
CA TYR A 87 4.55 -2.20 -5.67
C TYR A 87 5.91 -2.72 -5.23
N ILE A 88 6.14 -2.77 -3.93
CA ILE A 88 7.37 -3.20 -3.30
C ILE A 88 7.09 -4.48 -2.54
N THR A 89 7.78 -5.53 -2.92
CA THR A 89 7.71 -6.81 -2.22
C THR A 89 8.59 -6.80 -0.98
N ASP A 90 8.16 -7.48 0.07
CA ASP A 90 8.95 -7.73 1.28
C ASP A 90 9.51 -6.44 1.92
N LEU A 91 8.74 -5.34 1.89
CA LEU A 91 9.15 -4.04 2.42
C LEU A 91 9.37 -4.08 3.95
N PHE A 92 8.55 -4.86 4.64
CA PHE A 92 8.50 -4.92 6.09
C PHE A 92 9.29 -6.12 6.63
N ASP A 93 9.77 -6.03 7.88
CA ASP A 93 10.52 -7.11 8.55
C ASP A 93 9.67 -8.39 8.76
N ASP A 94 8.34 -8.27 8.66
CA ASP A 94 7.39 -9.39 8.80
C ASP A 94 6.99 -10.05 7.46
N GLY A 95 7.65 -9.69 6.36
CA GLY A 95 7.43 -10.31 5.05
C GLY A 95 6.34 -9.66 4.20
N ARG A 96 5.73 -8.57 4.66
CA ARG A 96 4.64 -7.91 3.94
C ARG A 96 5.10 -6.97 2.84
N ASP A 97 4.22 -6.82 1.86
CA ASP A 97 4.42 -5.97 0.71
C ASP A 97 3.76 -4.59 0.93
N PHE A 98 4.07 -3.66 0.03
CA PHE A 98 3.55 -2.30 0.07
C PHE A 98 3.27 -1.79 -1.33
N ALA A 99 2.22 -1.00 -1.50
CA ALA A 99 1.94 -0.32 -2.74
C ALA A 99 1.67 1.16 -2.51
N TYR A 100 2.01 1.96 -3.52
CA TYR A 100 1.56 3.33 -3.62
C TYR A 100 1.30 3.72 -5.06
N TYR A 101 0.44 4.70 -5.27
CA TYR A 101 0.19 5.27 -6.58
C TYR A 101 0.00 6.79 -6.53
N LEU A 102 0.26 7.43 -7.67
CA LEU A 102 0.12 8.87 -7.83
C LEU A 102 -1.20 9.20 -8.53
N PRO A 103 -2.09 9.98 -7.89
CA PRO A 103 -3.44 10.23 -8.39
C PRO A 103 -3.51 11.30 -9.49
N SER A 104 -2.52 12.20 -9.59
CA SER A 104 -2.56 13.33 -10.52
C SER A 104 -1.39 13.34 -11.52
N GLN A 105 -1.62 13.92 -12.71
CA GLN A 105 -0.60 14.04 -13.75
C GLN A 105 0.53 15.03 -13.36
N GLU A 106 0.21 16.05 -12.56
CA GLU A 106 1.19 16.99 -12.02
C GLU A 106 2.16 16.29 -11.06
N ASP A 107 1.63 15.45 -10.18
CA ASP A 107 2.40 14.64 -9.24
C ASP A 107 3.28 13.62 -9.98
N ILE A 108 2.76 12.99 -11.02
CA ILE A 108 3.49 12.07 -11.88
C ILE A 108 4.71 12.75 -12.53
N SER A 109 4.56 13.99 -12.98
CA SER A 109 5.65 14.74 -13.61
C SER A 109 6.78 15.02 -12.61
N THR A 110 6.43 15.47 -11.41
CA THR A 110 7.37 15.73 -10.31
C THR A 110 8.06 14.44 -9.85
N PHE A 111 7.29 13.36 -9.73
CA PHE A 111 7.80 12.03 -9.39
C PHE A 111 8.78 11.51 -10.44
N ASN A 112 8.47 11.66 -11.73
CA ASN A 112 9.36 11.25 -12.81
C ASN A 112 10.68 12.03 -12.81
N ALA A 113 10.64 13.34 -12.50
CA ALA A 113 11.85 14.15 -12.38
C ALA A 113 12.78 13.64 -11.28
N GLY A 114 12.21 13.17 -10.16
CA GLY A 114 12.98 12.70 -9.01
C GLY A 114 13.73 11.38 -9.22
N MET A 115 13.26 10.53 -10.15
CA MET A 115 13.87 9.23 -10.45
C MET A 115 15.32 9.31 -10.96
N ASN A 116 15.80 10.49 -11.34
CA ASN A 116 17.17 10.73 -11.82
C ASN A 116 18.14 11.17 -10.69
N GLY A 117 17.92 10.72 -9.46
CA GLY A 117 18.85 10.91 -8.33
C GLY A 117 18.51 12.07 -7.40
N MET A 118 17.24 12.50 -7.35
CA MET A 118 16.78 13.49 -6.36
C MET A 118 16.35 12.83 -5.04
N GLN A 119 16.01 13.65 -4.05
CA GLN A 119 15.39 13.21 -2.81
C GLN A 119 14.06 12.50 -3.08
N ALA A 120 13.71 11.54 -2.22
CA ALA A 120 12.44 10.80 -2.29
C ALA A 120 11.24 11.74 -2.45
N TYR A 121 10.30 11.33 -3.30
CA TYR A 121 9.04 12.05 -3.49
C TYR A 121 8.28 12.17 -2.17
N GLY A 122 7.88 13.39 -1.84
CA GLY A 122 7.13 13.71 -0.64
C GLY A 122 5.86 14.52 -0.93
N GLY A 123 5.36 14.49 -2.17
CA GLY A 123 4.08 15.09 -2.51
C GLY A 123 2.90 14.14 -2.27
N PRO A 124 1.70 14.52 -2.73
CA PRO A 124 0.50 13.71 -2.61
C PRO A 124 0.63 12.33 -3.27
N LEU A 125 0.27 11.30 -2.52
CA LEU A 125 0.20 9.92 -3.01
C LEU A 125 -0.83 9.16 -2.20
N VAL A 126 -1.29 8.05 -2.76
CA VAL A 126 -2.11 7.07 -2.05
C VAL A 126 -1.25 5.86 -1.81
N ALA A 127 -1.11 5.46 -0.54
CA ALA A 127 -0.33 4.30 -0.17
C ALA A 127 -1.10 3.35 0.73
N THR A 128 -0.73 2.08 0.66
CA THR A 128 -1.28 1.04 1.51
C THR A 128 -0.31 -0.13 1.67
N PRO A 129 -0.18 -0.71 2.86
CA PRO A 129 0.35 -2.05 3.01
C PRO A 129 -0.56 -3.06 2.32
N ILE A 130 0.02 -4.16 1.86
CA ILE A 130 -0.73 -5.23 1.18
C ILE A 130 -0.80 -6.44 2.09
N PHE A 131 -2.03 -6.86 2.41
CA PHE A 131 -2.32 -8.05 3.19
C PHE A 131 -2.71 -9.19 2.26
N ILE A 132 -2.31 -10.41 2.62
CA ILE A 132 -2.26 -11.54 1.69
C ILE A 132 -3.66 -11.95 1.21
N GLY A 133 -3.86 -11.92 -0.12
CA GLY A 133 -5.05 -12.47 -0.78
C GLY A 133 -4.95 -12.50 -2.31
N ASP A 134 -4.48 -11.42 -2.94
CA ASP A 134 -4.54 -11.28 -4.41
C ASP A 134 -3.22 -10.80 -5.07
N HIS A 135 -2.08 -11.05 -4.42
CA HIS A 135 -0.73 -10.72 -4.95
C HIS A 135 -0.48 -11.24 -6.37
N VAL A 136 -1.13 -12.34 -6.75
CA VAL A 136 -0.94 -13.00 -8.04
C VAL A 136 -1.54 -12.18 -9.18
N LYS A 137 -2.64 -11.46 -8.97
CA LYS A 137 -3.25 -10.62 -10.01
C LYS A 137 -2.46 -9.34 -10.21
N LEU A 138 -2.05 -8.68 -9.13
CA LEU A 138 -1.14 -7.53 -9.19
C LEU A 138 0.17 -7.95 -9.86
N ARG A 139 0.87 -8.99 -9.39
CA ARG A 139 2.15 -9.41 -10.02
C ARG A 139 2.04 -9.77 -11.51
N LYS A 140 0.89 -10.24 -12.00
CA LYS A 140 0.68 -10.62 -13.41
C LYS A 140 0.36 -9.44 -14.34
N SER A 141 -0.20 -8.34 -13.83
CA SER A 141 -0.56 -7.16 -14.65
C SER A 141 0.58 -6.15 -14.84
N HIS A 142 1.68 -6.30 -14.10
CA HIS A 142 2.73 -5.27 -14.04
C HIS A 142 3.93 -5.60 -14.90
N LYS A 143 4.46 -4.58 -15.59
CA LYS A 143 5.78 -4.66 -16.21
C LYS A 143 6.83 -4.62 -15.10
N LEU A 144 7.66 -5.66 -14.99
CA LEU A 144 8.82 -5.62 -14.08
C LEU A 144 9.79 -4.55 -14.59
N VAL A 145 9.89 -3.43 -13.88
CA VAL A 145 10.84 -2.35 -14.22
C VAL A 145 12.24 -2.65 -13.66
N GLY A 146 12.36 -3.51 -12.64
CA GLY A 146 13.61 -4.19 -12.37
C GLY A 146 13.73 -4.84 -11.00
N LYS A 147 14.66 -5.78 -10.88
CA LYS A 147 15.31 -6.12 -9.59
C LYS A 147 16.42 -5.09 -9.36
N GLN A 148 16.96 -4.95 -8.14
CA GLN A 148 18.13 -4.09 -7.90
C GLN A 148 19.26 -4.37 -8.92
N SER A 149 19.45 -5.63 -9.31
CA SER A 149 20.44 -6.04 -10.31
C SER A 149 20.17 -5.55 -11.75
N SER A 150 18.98 -5.01 -12.03
CA SER A 150 18.57 -4.51 -13.37
C SER A 150 18.10 -3.06 -13.37
N MET A 151 18.18 -2.36 -12.23
CA MET A 151 17.79 -0.96 -12.06
C MET A 151 18.96 -0.17 -11.48
N ASP A 152 19.13 1.08 -11.90
CA ASP A 152 20.08 1.99 -11.24
C ASP A 152 19.77 2.06 -9.73
N VAL A 153 20.81 1.87 -8.90
CA VAL A 153 20.70 1.91 -7.43
C VAL A 153 20.07 3.21 -6.96
N SER A 154 20.35 4.33 -7.64
CA SER A 154 19.78 5.64 -7.32
C SER A 154 18.27 5.67 -7.53
N ARG A 155 17.81 5.09 -8.63
CA ARG A 155 16.38 4.98 -8.94
C ARG A 155 15.67 4.01 -8.00
N TRP A 156 16.29 2.87 -7.70
CA TRP A 156 15.76 1.91 -6.75
C TRP A 156 15.61 2.55 -5.36
N LYS A 157 16.66 3.26 -4.89
CA LYS A 157 16.66 3.98 -3.62
C LYS A 157 15.60 5.07 -3.56
N TYR A 158 15.40 5.81 -4.65
CA TYR A 158 14.34 6.81 -4.75
C TYR A 158 12.96 6.20 -4.52
N LEU A 159 12.62 5.12 -5.23
CA LEU A 159 11.32 4.44 -5.10
C LEU A 159 11.13 3.84 -3.70
N TYR A 160 12.18 3.23 -3.16
CA TYR A 160 12.18 2.65 -1.82
C TYR A 160 11.95 3.69 -0.72
N GLU A 161 12.71 4.80 -0.75
CA GLU A 161 12.57 5.86 0.23
C GLU A 161 11.24 6.61 0.09
N THR A 162 10.68 6.73 -1.12
CA THR A 162 9.31 7.23 -1.30
C THR A 162 8.30 6.35 -0.58
N ALA A 163 8.41 5.02 -0.66
CA ALA A 163 7.53 4.12 0.10
C ALA A 163 7.67 4.29 1.61
N ARG A 164 8.90 4.48 2.12
CA ARG A 164 9.13 4.74 3.55
C ARG A 164 8.52 6.05 4.01
N VAL A 165 8.66 7.11 3.22
CA VAL A 165 8.05 8.41 3.48
C VAL A 165 6.52 8.29 3.45
N ALA A 166 5.96 7.60 2.46
CA ALA A 166 4.53 7.34 2.34
C ALA A 166 3.97 6.61 3.56
N TRP A 167 4.61 5.51 3.97
CA TRP A 167 4.27 4.76 5.17
C TRP A 167 4.27 5.65 6.42
N GLY A 168 5.28 6.50 6.58
CA GLY A 168 5.39 7.42 7.72
C GLY A 168 4.29 8.48 7.79
N ARG A 169 3.50 8.65 6.72
CA ARG A 169 2.37 9.59 6.65
C ARG A 169 1.00 8.91 6.79
N LEU A 170 0.96 7.58 6.83
CA LEU A 170 -0.30 6.88 7.09
C LEU A 170 -0.75 7.13 8.53
N ILE A 171 -1.99 7.57 8.68
CA ILE A 171 -2.62 7.81 9.96
C ILE A 171 -3.72 6.77 10.16
N ILE A 172 -3.88 6.29 11.38
CA ILE A 172 -5.00 5.41 11.72
C ILE A 172 -6.27 6.23 11.83
N ASP A 173 -7.25 5.90 11.01
CA ASP A 173 -8.56 6.56 10.95
C ASP A 173 -9.54 5.87 11.94
N PRO A 174 -9.97 6.57 13.01
CA PRO A 174 -10.91 6.02 13.98
C PRO A 174 -12.26 5.59 13.38
N GLU A 175 -12.70 6.27 12.31
CA GLU A 175 -13.95 5.97 11.66
C GLU A 175 -13.85 4.65 10.90
N LYS A 176 -12.79 4.48 10.09
CA LYS A 176 -12.49 3.22 9.41
C LYS A 176 -12.31 2.07 10.40
N VAL A 177 -11.59 2.29 11.50
CA VAL A 177 -11.46 1.31 12.59
C VAL A 177 -12.84 0.86 13.09
N SER A 178 -13.77 1.80 13.30
CA SER A 178 -15.13 1.51 13.76
C SER A 178 -15.94 0.74 12.71
N GLN A 179 -15.81 1.11 11.43
CA GLN A 179 -16.45 0.41 10.32
C GLN A 179 -15.95 -1.03 10.18
N ILE A 180 -14.63 -1.25 10.26
CA ILE A 180 -14.01 -2.58 10.20
C ILE A 180 -14.48 -3.45 11.37
N LYS A 181 -14.48 -2.92 12.60
CA LYS A 181 -14.98 -3.65 13.78
C LYS A 181 -16.45 -4.05 13.61
N SER A 182 -17.27 -3.14 13.11
CA SER A 182 -18.70 -3.39 12.87
C SER A 182 -18.91 -4.47 11.81
N ARG A 183 -18.16 -4.41 10.70
CA ARG A 183 -18.20 -5.41 9.63
C ARG A 183 -17.77 -6.79 10.12
N ASN A 184 -16.66 -6.87 10.86
CA ASN A 184 -16.16 -8.14 11.39
C ASN A 184 -17.14 -8.77 12.41
N ALA A 185 -17.73 -7.95 13.28
CA ALA A 185 -18.76 -8.40 14.20
C ALA A 185 -20.00 -8.93 13.47
N HIS A 186 -20.40 -8.28 12.37
CA HIS A 186 -21.50 -8.74 11.52
C HIS A 186 -21.17 -10.09 10.85
N SER A 187 -19.99 -10.22 10.25
CA SER A 187 -19.54 -11.48 9.61
C SER A 187 -19.49 -12.65 10.60
N LEU A 188 -19.00 -12.42 11.83
CA LEU A 188 -18.99 -13.42 12.89
C LEU A 188 -20.40 -13.84 13.33
N ARG A 189 -21.36 -12.90 13.35
CA ARG A 189 -22.77 -13.22 13.65
C ARG A 189 -23.40 -14.08 12.56
N LEU A 190 -23.17 -13.75 11.29
CA LEU A 190 -23.66 -14.54 10.16
C LEU A 190 -23.07 -15.96 10.17
N ALA A 191 -21.77 -16.11 10.38
CA ALA A 191 -21.12 -17.42 10.44
C ALA A 191 -21.68 -18.30 11.58
N ARG A 192 -21.94 -17.72 12.75
CA ARG A 192 -22.57 -18.43 13.88
C ARG A 192 -24.02 -18.82 13.60
N ALA A 193 -24.79 -17.97 12.91
CA ALA A 193 -26.16 -18.27 12.54
C ALA A 193 -26.23 -19.40 11.51
N ALA A 194 -25.33 -19.42 10.52
CA ALA A 194 -25.21 -20.49 9.53
C ALA A 194 -24.83 -21.83 10.20
N ALA A 195 -23.82 -21.82 11.09
CA ALA A 195 -23.41 -23.02 11.83
C ALA A 195 -24.54 -23.57 12.74
N ALA A 196 -25.35 -22.69 13.33
CA ALA A 196 -26.51 -23.11 14.13
C ALA A 196 -27.60 -23.76 13.27
N GLN A 197 -27.83 -23.27 12.04
CA GLN A 197 -28.79 -23.84 11.11
C GLN A 197 -28.34 -25.23 10.60
N GLU A 198 -27.06 -25.41 10.30
CA GLU A 198 -26.50 -26.71 9.91
C GLU A 198 -26.57 -27.73 11.05
N SER A 199 -26.36 -27.31 12.30
CA SER A 199 -26.48 -28.20 13.47
C SER A 199 -27.91 -28.60 13.84
N SER A 200 -28.92 -27.95 13.25
CA SER A 200 -30.34 -28.21 13.50
C SER A 200 -31.01 -29.08 12.42
N ALA A 201 -30.24 -29.49 11.41
CA ALA A 201 -30.69 -30.31 10.30
C ALA A 201 -30.25 -31.79 10.39
N ASP A 202 -29.51 -32.15 11.46
CA ASP A 202 -29.18 -33.53 11.88
C ASP A 202 -30.03 -33.94 13.10
#